data_AF-A0A936N8S8-F1
#
_entry.id   AF-A0A936N8S8-F1
#
_cell.length_a   1.000
_cell.length_b   1.000
_cell.length_c   1.000
_cell.angle_alpha   90.00
_cell.angle_beta   90.00
_cell.angle_gamma   90.00
#
_symmetry.space_group_name_H-M   'P 1'
#
loop_
_entity.id
_entity.type
_entity.pdbx_description
1 polymer ?
#
loop_
_entity_poly.entity_id
_entity_poly.type
_entity_poly.pdbx_seq_one_letter_code
_entity_poly.pdbx_strand_id
1 'polypeptide(L)' 'MTTTIETHEEATEAEVDEIVRTTLAVLGIGLDDLKEQAKLGRFASEAQRRAWFLVSGLGRG' A
#
# COMPACT_ATOMS: atom_id res chain seq x y z
N MET A 1 -24.63 23.46 20.50
CA MET A 1 -24.38 22.68 19.28
C MET A 1 -23.10 21.93 19.52
N THR A 2 -23.21 20.64 19.79
CA THR A 2 -22.11 19.81 20.29
C THR A 2 -21.25 19.36 19.12
N THR A 3 -19.96 19.68 19.19
CA THR A 3 -18.93 19.41 18.18
C THR A 3 -18.90 17.91 17.84
N THR A 4 -19.12 17.58 16.57
CA THR A 4 -18.89 16.24 16.02
C THR A 4 -17.42 15.88 16.22
N ILE A 5 -17.14 14.86 17.04
CA ILE A 5 -15.81 14.25 17.09
C ILE A 5 -15.77 13.29 15.91
N GLU A 6 -15.16 13.71 14.81
CA GLU A 6 -14.80 12.81 13.71
C GLU A 6 -13.65 11.93 14.21
N THR A 7 -13.98 10.78 14.79
CA THR A 7 -13.00 9.79 15.21
C THR A 7 -12.35 9.23 13.95
N HIS A 8 -11.14 9.68 13.63
CA HIS A 8 -10.27 8.99 12.69
C HIS A 8 -9.89 7.65 13.32
N GLU A 9 -10.64 6.61 13.00
CA GLU A 9 -10.30 5.22 13.37
C GLU A 9 -9.00 4.87 12.64
N GLU A 10 -7.91 4.72 13.39
CA GLU A 10 -6.63 4.27 12.85
C GLU A 10 -6.80 2.84 12.34
N ALA A 11 -6.43 2.60 11.07
CA ALA A 11 -6.48 1.25 10.51
C ALA A 11 -5.58 0.32 11.33
N THR A 12 -6.11 -0.84 11.69
CA THR A 12 -5.37 -1.88 12.39
C THR A 12 -4.27 -2.46 11.49
N GLU A 13 -3.21 -3.02 12.09
CA GLU A 13 -2.14 -3.67 11.31
C GLU A 13 -2.66 -4.78 10.40
N ALA A 14 -3.70 -5.51 10.84
CA ALA A 14 -4.33 -6.57 10.06
C ALA A 14 -5.03 -6.02 8.81
N GLU A 15 -5.70 -4.87 8.91
CA GLU A 15 -6.33 -4.21 7.77
C GLU A 15 -5.29 -3.68 6.79
N VAL A 16 -4.19 -3.12 7.29
CA VAL A 16 -3.05 -2.70 6.47
C VAL A 16 -2.48 -3.89 5.70
N ASP A 17 -2.22 -5.01 6.37
CA ASP A 17 -1.67 -6.20 5.74
C ASP A 17 -2.64 -6.77 4.68
N GLU A 18 -3.95 -6.71 4.93
CA GLU A 18 -4.97 -7.14 3.98
C GLU A 18 -5.06 -6.24 2.74
N ILE A 19 -4.94 -4.92 2.92
CA ILE A 19 -4.87 -3.96 1.81
C ILE A 19 -3.64 -4.24 0.94
N VAL A 20 -2.48 -4.46 1.56
CA VAL A 20 -1.24 -4.78 0.84
C VAL A 20 -1.40 -6.09 0.08
N ARG A 21 -1.89 -7.14 0.74
CA ARG A 21 -2.13 -8.46 0.13
C ARG A 21 -3.07 -8.37 -1.07
N THR A 22 -4.19 -7.66 -0.93
CA THR A 22 -5.18 -7.48 -1.99
C THR A 22 -4.60 -6.70 -3.16
N THR A 23 -3.86 -5.62 -2.89
CA THR A 23 -3.20 -4.82 -3.93
C THR A 23 -2.23 -5.66 -4.76
N LEU A 24 -1.40 -6.47 -4.10
CA LEU A 24 -0.45 -7.37 -4.76
C LEU A 24 -1.16 -8.45 -5.58
N ALA A 25 -2.23 -9.04 -5.04
CA ALA A 25 -3.03 -10.05 -5.73
C ALA A 25 -3.69 -9.50 -7.01
N VAL A 26 -4.25 -8.28 -6.96
CA VAL A 26 -4.85 -7.62 -8.13
C VAL A 26 -3.82 -7.38 -9.23
N LEU A 27 -2.59 -7.04 -8.86
CA LEU A 27 -1.51 -6.79 -9.80
C LEU A 27 -0.80 -8.07 -10.27
N GLY A 28 -1.05 -9.21 -9.61
CA GLY A 28 -0.42 -10.49 -9.90
C GLY A 28 1.10 -10.49 -9.65
N ILE A 29 1.58 -9.71 -8.67
CA ILE A 29 3.01 -9.58 -8.35
C ILE A 29 3.27 -9.75 -6.85
N GLY A 30 4.51 -10.06 -6.49
CA GLY A 30 4.96 -10.09 -5.10
C GLY A 30 5.41 -8.73 -4.59
N LEU A 31 5.53 -8.63 -3.26
CA LEU A 31 6.13 -7.47 -2.61
C LEU A 31 7.61 -7.30 -2.99
N ASP A 32 8.33 -8.40 -3.14
CA ASP A 32 9.74 -8.39 -3.52
C ASP A 32 9.94 -7.82 -4.94
N ASP A 33 9.04 -8.11 -5.87
CA ASP A 33 9.05 -7.51 -7.22
C ASP A 33 8.93 -5.98 -7.14
N LEU A 34 8.02 -5.46 -6.30
CA LEU A 34 7.88 -4.01 -6.11
C LEU A 34 9.13 -3.39 -5.49
N LYS A 35 9.75 -4.06 -4.51
CA LYS A 35 11.00 -3.62 -3.89
C LYS A 35 12.15 -3.57 -4.89
N GLU A 36 12.26 -4.57 -5.76
CA GLU A 36 13.26 -4.60 -6.82
C GLU A 36 13.04 -3.48 -7.83
N GLN A 37 11.81 -3.28 -8.30
CA GLN A 37 11.46 -2.18 -9.21
C GLN A 37 11.76 -0.80 -8.61
N ALA A 38 11.46 -0.61 -7.32
CA ALA A 38 11.77 0.61 -6.59
C ALA A 38 13.28 0.86 -6.50
N LYS A 39 14.08 -0.15 -6.16
CA LYS A 39 15.55 -0.07 -6.13
C LYS A 39 16.14 0.30 -7.50
N LEU A 40 15.57 -0.24 -8.57
CA LEU A 40 15.97 0.05 -9.95
C LEU A 40 15.45 1.41 -10.46
N GLY A 41 14.56 2.08 -9.70
CA GLY A 41 13.92 3.32 -10.09
C GLY A 41 13.01 3.18 -11.32
N ARG A 42 12.57 1.96 -11.65
CA ARG A 42 11.80 1.64 -12.85
C ARG A 42 10.68 0.66 -12.51
N PHE A 43 9.45 1.05 -12.82
CA PHE A 43 8.28 0.21 -12.63
C PHE A 43 7.78 -0.31 -13.97
N ALA A 44 7.27 -1.55 -14.00
CA ALA A 44 6.77 -2.13 -15.24
C ALA A 44 5.44 -1.50 -15.69
N SER A 45 4.69 -0.90 -14.76
CA SER A 45 3.48 -0.13 -15.07
C SER A 45 3.24 0.99 -14.05
N GLU A 46 2.39 1.94 -14.44
CA GLU A 46 1.96 3.01 -13.52
C GLU A 46 1.17 2.46 -12.33
N ALA A 47 0.40 1.38 -12.53
CA ALA A 47 -0.33 0.72 -11.46
C ALA A 47 0.62 0.15 -10.40
N GLN A 48 1.72 -0.47 -10.82
CA GLN A 48 2.75 -0.99 -9.91
C GLN A 48 3.49 0.13 -9.18
N ARG A 49 3.77 1.25 -9.86
CA ARG A 49 4.35 2.44 -9.22
C ARG A 49 3.42 3.01 -8.13
N ARG A 50 2.13 3.11 -8.40
CA ARG A 50 1.13 3.58 -7.42
C ARG A 50 1.00 2.61 -6.25
N ALA A 51 0.99 1.31 -6.51
CA ALA A 51 0.99 0.29 -5.47
C ALA A 51 2.22 0.39 -4.57
N TRP A 52 3.42 0.61 -5.13
CA TRP A 52 4.61 0.84 -4.32
C TRP A 52 4.47 2.04 -3.39
N PHE A 53 3.94 3.17 -3.87
CA PHE A 53 3.71 4.34 -3.00
C PHE A 53 2.72 4.05 -1.87
N LEU A 54 1.65 3.31 -2.17
CA LEU A 54 0.67 2.91 -1.15
C LEU A 54 1.30 1.97 -0.12
N VAL A 55 1.97 0.91 -0.56
CA VAL A 55 2.59 -0.10 0.31
C VAL A 55 3.72 0.49 1.17
N SER A 56 4.58 1.32 0.58
CA SER A 56 5.66 1.99 1.31
C SER A 56 5.13 3.07 2.27
N GLY A 57 4.08 3.80 1.88
CA GLY A 57 3.37 4.74 2.76
C GLY A 57 2.71 4.08 3.98
N LEU A 58 2.37 2.79 3.86
CA LEU A 58 1.87 1.95 4.96
C LEU A 58 2.99 1.29 5.79
N GLY A 59 4.26 1.61 5.52
CA GLY A 59 5.40 1.05 6.24
C GLY A 59 5.72 -0.42 5.90
N ARG A 60 5.28 -0.90 4.73
CA ARG A 60 5.51 -2.28 4.24
C ARG A 60 6.47 -2.35 3.04
N GLY A 61 7.08 -1.22 2.67
CA GLY A 61 8.05 -1.08 1.58
C GLY A 61 9.46 -1.52 1.95
#